data_AF-A0A8J3J3B1-F1
#
_entry.id   AF-A0A8J3J3B1-F1
#
_cell.length_a   1.000
_cell.length_b   1.000
_cell.length_c   1.000
_cell.angle_alpha   90.00
_cell.angle_beta   90.00
_cell.angle_gamma   90.00
#
_symmetry.space_group_name_H-M   'P 1'
#
loop_
_entity.id
_entity.type
_entity.pdbx_description
1 polymer ?
#
loop_
_entity_poly.entity_id
_entity_poly.type
_entity_poly.pdbx_seq_one_letter_code
_entity_poly.pdbx_strand_id
1 'polypeptide(L)'
;MDTSGTVPQPDVPPPADPPAPAGLGIDPLERTPRSFHLSREVLERARAAAYWLSRSRGGGPTTISELVEQALRQEVERLEAEHNDGVPFPAVVGRMRTGPGAAGAERIRQAQRARRRGAS
;
A
#
# COMPACT_ATOMS: atom_id res chain seq x y z
N MET A 1 -24.44 10.40 -56.13
CA MET A 1 -24.81 9.40 -55.10
C MET A 1 -23.60 9.31 -54.19
N ASP A 2 -23.64 9.98 -53.04
CA ASP A 2 -22.55 9.93 -52.06
C ASP A 2 -23.16 9.64 -50.69
N THR A 3 -23.08 8.38 -50.27
CA THR A 3 -23.49 7.93 -48.95
C THR A 3 -22.36 8.22 -47.97
N SER A 4 -22.37 9.40 -47.35
CA SER A 4 -21.58 9.61 -46.13
C SER A 4 -22.19 8.80 -45.00
N GLY A 5 -21.65 7.60 -44.77
CA GLY A 5 -21.95 6.79 -43.61
C GLY A 5 -21.34 7.43 -42.36
N THR A 6 -22.15 8.18 -41.61
CA THR A 6 -21.86 8.49 -40.21
C THR A 6 -21.90 7.18 -39.44
N VAL A 7 -20.73 6.66 -39.09
CA VAL A 7 -20.63 5.53 -38.16
C VAL A 7 -21.12 6.06 -36.80
N PRO A 8 -22.18 5.48 -36.20
CA PRO A 8 -22.54 5.87 -34.84
C PRO A 8 -21.39 5.47 -33.92
N GLN A 9 -20.77 6.45 -33.26
CA GLN A 9 -19.86 6.13 -32.17
C GLN A 9 -20.64 5.36 -31.10
N PRO A 10 -20.09 4.25 -30.55
CA PRO A 10 -20.72 3.60 -29.42
C PRO A 10 -20.82 4.62 -28.29
N ASP A 11 -22.04 4.78 -27.78
CA ASP A 11 -22.36 5.62 -26.64
C ASP A 11 -21.54 5.12 -25.45
N VAL A 12 -20.41 5.78 -25.17
CA VAL A 12 -19.60 5.47 -23.99
C VAL A 12 -20.42 5.96 -22.81
N PRO A 13 -20.89 5.07 -21.90
CA PRO A 13 -21.66 5.52 -20.75
C PRO A 13 -20.82 6.57 -19.99
N PRO A 14 -21.46 7.63 -19.47
CA PRO A 14 -20.75 8.66 -18.72
C PRO A 14 -19.92 7.99 -17.62
N PRO A 15 -18.70 8.51 -17.33
CA PRO A 15 -17.85 7.91 -16.32
C PRO A 15 -18.65 7.80 -15.02
N ALA A 16 -18.72 6.59 -14.47
CA ALA A 16 -19.33 6.36 -13.16
C ALA A 16 -18.70 7.31 -12.14
N ASP A 17 -19.52 7.88 -11.25
CA ASP A 17 -19.03 8.71 -10.16
C ASP A 17 -17.85 8.01 -9.46
N PRO A 18 -16.75 8.72 -9.15
CA PRO A 18 -15.64 8.10 -8.45
C PRO A 18 -16.14 7.50 -7.13
N PRO A 19 -15.60 6.35 -6.72
CA PRO A 19 -16.02 5.73 -5.48
C PRO A 19 -15.74 6.67 -4.30
N ALA A 20 -16.54 6.53 -3.25
CA ALA A 20 -16.36 7.32 -2.03
C ALA A 20 -14.91 7.22 -1.50
N PRO A 21 -14.40 8.26 -0.81
CA PRO A 21 -13.06 8.25 -0.24
C PRO A 21 -12.78 6.99 0.60
N ALA A 22 -11.57 6.46 0.49
CA ALA A 22 -11.12 5.34 1.31
C ALA A 22 -11.19 5.70 2.79
N GLY A 23 -11.70 4.78 3.61
CA GLY A 23 -11.86 5.00 5.05
C GLY A 23 -13.13 5.75 5.47
N LEU A 24 -13.93 6.28 4.52
CA LEU A 24 -15.18 6.93 4.87
C LEU A 24 -16.14 5.94 5.55
N GLY A 25 -16.65 6.31 6.73
CA GLY A 25 -17.57 5.49 7.52
C GLY A 25 -16.91 4.36 8.33
N ILE A 26 -15.58 4.27 8.35
CA ILE A 26 -14.84 3.35 9.23
C ILE A 26 -14.56 4.05 10.57
N ASP A 27 -14.80 3.34 11.69
CA ASP A 27 -14.48 3.85 13.02
C ASP A 27 -12.95 4.02 13.16
N PRO A 28 -12.44 5.23 13.48
CA PRO A 28 -11.01 5.47 13.66
C PRO A 28 -10.38 4.67 14.83
N LEU A 29 -11.17 4.08 15.71
CA LEU A 29 -10.72 3.18 16.78
C LEU A 29 -10.72 1.70 16.39
N GLU A 30 -11.37 1.34 15.27
CA GLU A 30 -11.37 -0.04 14.78
C GLU A 30 -9.94 -0.46 14.39
N ARG A 31 -9.55 -1.68 14.76
CA ARG A 31 -8.24 -2.26 14.42
C ARG A 31 -8.43 -3.66 13.87
N THR A 32 -7.83 -3.92 12.71
CA THR A 32 -7.81 -5.25 12.09
C THR A 32 -6.39 -5.83 12.12
N PRO A 33 -6.17 -7.05 12.64
CA PRO A 33 -4.85 -7.68 12.58
C PRO A 33 -4.45 -7.99 11.13
N ARG A 34 -3.22 -7.62 10.75
CA ARG A 34 -2.64 -7.89 9.43
C ARG A 34 -1.17 -8.28 9.55
N SER A 35 -0.74 -9.19 8.68
CA SER A 35 0.64 -9.67 8.58
C SER A 35 1.29 -9.19 7.30
N PHE A 36 2.53 -8.71 7.39
CA PHE A 36 3.33 -8.24 6.25
C PHE A 36 4.67 -8.96 6.21
N HIS A 37 5.18 -9.19 4.99
CA HIS A 37 6.52 -9.74 4.82
C HIS A 37 7.55 -8.59 4.75
N LEU A 38 8.30 -8.44 5.84
CA LEU A 38 9.39 -7.47 5.95
C LEU A 38 10.75 -8.17 5.81
N SER A 39 11.79 -7.41 5.42
CA SER A 39 13.15 -7.92 5.53
C SER A 39 13.49 -8.10 7.02
N ARG A 40 14.37 -9.07 7.31
CA ARG A 40 14.82 -9.31 8.68
C ARG A 40 15.47 -8.06 9.27
N GLU A 41 16.28 -7.36 8.50
CA GLU A 41 16.94 -6.12 8.92
C GLU A 41 15.92 -5.06 9.37
N VAL A 42 14.87 -4.80 8.58
CA VAL A 42 13.83 -3.81 8.91
C VAL A 42 13.08 -4.22 10.18
N LEU A 43 12.72 -5.49 10.32
CA LEU A 43 12.03 -5.98 11.51
C LEU A 43 12.87 -5.79 12.78
N GLU A 44 14.16 -6.12 12.74
CA GLU A 44 15.03 -5.99 13.91
C GLU A 44 15.26 -4.52 14.28
N ARG A 45 15.41 -3.62 13.29
CA ARG A 45 15.52 -2.18 13.53
C ARG A 45 14.23 -1.60 14.12
N ALA A 46 13.06 -2.02 13.63
CA ALA A 46 11.76 -1.63 14.17
C ALA A 46 11.57 -2.10 15.62
N ARG A 47 11.98 -3.34 15.93
CA ARG A 47 11.99 -3.87 17.30
C ARG A 47 12.86 -3.04 18.23
N ALA A 48 14.09 -2.73 17.80
CA ALA A 48 15.00 -1.92 18.58
C ALA A 48 14.44 -0.51 18.83
N ALA A 49 13.87 0.13 17.81
CA ALA A 49 13.28 1.46 17.93
C ALA A 49 12.13 1.48 18.96
N ALA A 50 11.14 0.59 18.82
CA ALA A 50 10.03 0.50 19.75
C ALA A 50 10.50 0.20 21.19
N TYR A 51 11.44 -0.73 21.34
CA TYR A 51 12.01 -1.08 22.64
C TYR A 51 12.68 0.13 23.32
N TRP A 52 13.58 0.82 22.64
CA TRP A 52 14.30 1.94 23.24
C TRP A 52 13.41 3.17 23.48
N LEU A 53 12.44 3.43 22.59
CA LEU A 53 11.50 4.54 22.77
C LEU A 53 10.55 4.33 23.95
N SER A 54 10.08 3.09 24.17
CA SER A 54 9.25 2.75 25.35
C SER A 54 9.91 3.06 26.70
N ARG A 55 11.24 3.18 26.72
CA ARG A 55 12.04 3.46 27.92
C ARG A 55 12.43 4.94 28.04
N SER A 56 12.20 5.71 26.98
CA SER A 56 12.51 7.13 26.95
C SER A 56 11.32 7.94 27.47
N ARG A 57 11.57 9.10 28.09
CA ARG A 57 10.52 10.08 28.40
C ARG A 57 10.08 10.88 27.16
N GLY A 58 10.71 10.63 26.01
CA GLY A 58 10.34 11.25 24.75
C GLY A 58 9.09 10.59 24.18
N GLY A 59 8.25 11.39 23.51
CA GLY A 59 7.14 10.85 22.74
C GLY A 59 7.64 9.98 21.58
N GLY A 60 6.87 8.95 21.23
CA GLY A 60 7.18 8.05 20.12
C GLY A 60 6.44 6.72 20.24
N PRO A 61 6.45 5.89 19.18
CA PRO A 61 5.81 4.59 19.22
C PRO A 61 6.55 3.65 20.16
N THR A 62 5.80 3.00 21.05
CA THR A 62 6.31 2.09 22.08
C THR A 62 6.16 0.63 21.68
N THR A 63 5.38 0.37 20.63
CA THR A 63 5.17 -0.96 20.05
C THR A 63 5.42 -0.95 18.54
N ILE A 64 5.63 -2.15 17.97
CA ILE A 64 5.76 -2.30 16.51
C ILE A 64 4.46 -1.91 15.82
N SER A 65 3.30 -2.26 16.40
CA SER A 65 2.00 -1.94 15.83
C SER A 65 1.78 -0.43 15.74
N GLU A 66 2.10 0.32 16.81
CA GLU A 66 2.04 1.79 16.81
C GLU A 66 3.00 2.39 15.78
N LEU A 67 4.24 1.89 15.72
CA LEU A 67 5.23 2.35 14.75
C LEU A 67 4.75 2.13 13.31
N VAL A 68 4.19 0.96 13.01
CA VAL A 68 3.65 0.63 11.69
C VAL A 68 2.42 1.47 11.36
N GLU A 69 1.50 1.67 12.30
CA GLU A 69 0.31 2.51 12.08
C GLU A 69 0.72 3.96 11.78
N GLN A 70 1.64 4.54 12.56
CA GLN A 70 2.14 5.89 12.33
C GLN A 70 2.88 6.01 11.00
N ALA A 71 3.77 5.06 10.68
CA ALA A 71 4.52 5.08 9.44
C ALA A 71 3.62 4.93 8.21
N LEU A 72 2.63 4.03 8.26
CA LEU A 72 1.67 3.86 7.17
C LEU A 72 0.80 5.10 6.99
N ARG A 73 0.32 5.70 8.08
CA ARG A 73 -0.49 6.92 8.02
C ARG A 73 0.27 8.07 7.38
N GLN A 74 1.48 8.36 7.86
CA GLN A 74 2.32 9.42 7.31
C GLN A 74 2.63 9.21 5.83
N GLU A 75 2.91 7.97 5.43
CA GLU A 75 3.22 7.67 4.04
C GLU A 75 1.98 7.77 3.14
N VAL A 76 0.80 7.36 3.61
CA VAL A 76 -0.45 7.53 2.87
C VAL A 76 -0.79 9.00 2.70
N GLU A 77 -0.71 9.80 3.76
CA GLU A 77 -0.94 11.26 3.70
C GLU A 77 0.04 11.94 2.72
N ARG A 78 1.31 11.52 2.70
CA ARG A 78 2.30 11.99 1.71
C ARG A 78 1.89 11.63 0.28
N LEU A 79 1.46 10.39 0.04
CA LEU A 79 1.02 9.94 -1.28
C LEU A 79 -0.26 10.64 -1.74
N GLU A 80 -1.19 10.92 -0.83
CA GLU A 80 -2.40 11.71 -1.11
C GLU A 80 -2.04 13.14 -1.50
N ALA A 81 -1.10 13.77 -0.78
CA ALA A 81 -0.59 15.10 -1.14
C ALA A 81 0.11 15.12 -2.51
N GLU A 82 0.90 14.10 -2.83
CA GLU A 82 1.69 14.06 -4.07
C GLU A 82 0.90 13.60 -5.30
N HIS A 83 -0.12 12.76 -5.12
CA HIS A 83 -0.77 12.06 -6.23
C HIS A 83 -2.29 12.22 -6.27
N ASN A 84 -2.89 12.88 -5.28
CA ASN A 84 -4.34 13.00 -5.17
C ASN A 84 -4.74 14.36 -4.56
N ASP A 85 -4.03 15.42 -4.91
CA ASP A 85 -4.35 16.82 -4.54
C ASP A 85 -4.55 17.05 -3.03
N GLY A 86 -3.91 16.24 -2.19
CA GLY A 86 -4.04 16.32 -0.73
C GLY A 86 -5.39 15.84 -0.18
N VAL A 87 -6.23 15.21 -1.00
CA VAL A 87 -7.46 14.56 -0.56
C VAL A 87 -7.29 13.04 -0.50
N PRO A 88 -8.10 12.31 0.29
CA PRO A 88 -7.97 10.86 0.39
C PRO A 88 -8.20 10.14 -0.92
N PHE A 89 -7.46 9.06 -1.17
CA PHE A 89 -7.68 8.24 -2.37
C PHE A 89 -9.11 7.67 -2.40
N PRO A 90 -9.72 7.51 -3.59
CA PRO A 90 -11.00 6.81 -3.72
C PRO A 90 -10.91 5.36 -3.22
N ALA A 91 -12.01 4.82 -2.69
CA ALA A 91 -12.07 3.44 -2.23
C ALA A 91 -11.82 2.43 -3.37
N VAL A 92 -11.17 1.31 -3.05
CA VAL A 92 -10.85 0.27 -4.04
C VAL A 92 -12.14 -0.44 -4.49
N VAL A 93 -12.53 -0.26 -5.75
CA VAL A 93 -13.73 -0.88 -6.36
C VAL A 93 -13.50 -2.30 -6.91
N GLY A 94 -12.49 -3.01 -6.43
CA GLY A 94 -12.14 -4.33 -6.95
C GLY A 94 -11.17 -5.08 -6.05
N ARG A 95 -10.41 -6.01 -6.64
CA ARG A 95 -9.39 -6.75 -5.90
C ARG A 95 -8.04 -6.06 -6.03
N MET A 96 -7.44 -5.75 -4.89
CA MET A 96 -6.04 -5.35 -4.85
C MET A 96 -5.17 -6.49 -5.41
N ARG A 97 -4.17 -6.15 -6.22
CA ARG A 97 -3.20 -7.14 -6.72
C ARG A 97 -2.55 -7.85 -5.54
N THR A 98 -2.63 -9.17 -5.53
CA THR A 98 -1.95 -10.02 -4.55
C THR A 98 -0.61 -10.52 -5.09
N GLY A 99 0.31 -10.84 -4.18
CA GLY A 99 1.65 -11.35 -4.53
C GLY A 99 2.77 -10.31 -4.43
N PRO A 100 4.02 -10.73 -4.64
CA PRO A 100 5.18 -9.86 -4.48
C PRO A 100 5.12 -8.70 -5.49
N GLY A 101 5.30 -7.47 -5.01
CA GLY A 101 5.60 -6.34 -5.91
C GLY A 101 6.89 -6.59 -6.70
N ALA A 102 7.21 -5.76 -7.69
CA ALA A 102 8.36 -5.95 -8.57
C ALA A 102 9.67 -6.23 -7.80
N ALA A 103 9.96 -5.45 -6.76
CA ALA A 103 11.11 -5.67 -5.89
C ALA A 103 11.05 -6.98 -5.08
N GLY A 104 9.85 -7.43 -4.70
CA GLY A 104 9.65 -8.72 -4.03
C GLY A 104 9.88 -9.90 -4.97
N ALA A 105 9.40 -9.80 -6.22
CA ALA A 105 9.64 -10.80 -7.25
C ALA A 105 11.14 -10.92 -7.57
N GLU A 106 11.84 -9.79 -7.66
CA GLU A 106 13.29 -9.71 -7.83
C GLU A 106 14.03 -10.50 -6.74
N ARG A 107 13.69 -10.28 -5.46
CA ARG A 107 14.31 -10.98 -4.32
C ARG A 107 14.07 -12.48 -4.37
N ILE A 108 12.85 -12.91 -4.69
CA ILE A 108 12.52 -14.34 -4.82
C ILE A 108 13.38 -14.97 -5.92
N ARG A 109 13.53 -14.31 -7.07
CA ARG A 109 14.39 -14.77 -8.16
C ARG A 109 15.87 -14.83 -7.73
N GLN A 110 16.37 -13.81 -7.03
CA GLN A 110 17.75 -13.79 -6.54
C GLN A 110 18.02 -14.92 -5.53
N ALA A 111 17.13 -15.13 -4.57
CA ALA A 111 17.24 -16.22 -3.60
C ALA A 111 17.21 -17.61 -4.28
N GLN A 112 16.35 -17.80 -5.28
CA GLN A 112 16.31 -19.05 -6.06
C GLN A 112 17.61 -19.30 -6.85
N ARG A 113 18.19 -18.26 -7.44
CA ARG A 113 19.48 -18.34 -8.16
C ARG A 113 20.63 -18.70 -7.23
N ALA A 114 20.69 -18.11 -6.04
CA ALA A 114 21.72 -18.41 -5.05
C ALA A 114 21.67 -19.89 -4.61
N ARG A 115 20.47 -20.43 -4.37
CA ARG A 115 20.28 -21.84 -3.99
C ARG A 115 20.71 -22.82 -5.07
N ARG A 116 20.47 -22.52 -6.35
CA ARG A 116 20.88 -23.38 -7.48
C ARG A 116 22.40 -23.41 -7.68
N ARG A 117 23.11 -22.34 -7.32
CA ARG A 117 24.58 -22.26 -7.45
C ARG A 117 25.34 -22.91 -6.30
N GLY A 118 24.72 -23.05 -5.12
CA GLY A 118 25.32 -23.74 -3.98
C GLY A 118 25.03 -25.26 -3.94
N ALA A 119 24.32 -25.79 -4.94
CA ALA A 119 23.97 -27.21 -5.06
C ALA A 119 24.74 -27.93 -6.19
N SER A 120 25.80 -27.31 -6.70
CA SER A 120 26.73 -27.86 -7.70
C SER A 120 28.12 -28.00 -7.12
#